data_AF-A0A2K1EI15-F1
#
_entry.id   AF-A0A2K1EI15-F1
#
_cell.length_a   1.000
_cell.length_b   1.000
_cell.length_c   1.000
_cell.angle_alpha   90.00
_cell.angle_beta   90.00
_cell.angle_gamma   90.00
#
_symmetry.space_group_name_H-M   'P 1'
#
loop_
_entity.id
_entity.type
_entity.pdbx_description
1 polymer ?
#
loop_
_entity_poly.entity_id
_entity_poly.type
_entity_poly.pdbx_seq_one_letter_code
_entity_poly.pdbx_strand_id
1 'polypeptide(L)'
;MKVALRQDYLYRDEFKNDLYNENSRCFKAIDQYIRKKFIKKHLKCILMLQELRKNENEEFPPICPYAYAYVFWKQTLLGREHFYNNLVISRRRPGITVVTELIESIIDDYKTKLFAHTNLSIYDNREMFNWVLNRVTSELCLNYFYEWLKIAVEGAEQISVPNRDKIDIMLQNSIPRAILKHNSDVRHNQRIEIMLPSVARTINLNEFKCPLSTKTMKKLLFKMNTFKPLSVAMRIYENSSDENKRIESYV
;
A
#
# COMPACT_ATOMS: atom_id res chain seq x y z
N MET A 1 1.13 16.85 -35.55
CA MET A 1 1.96 15.62 -35.62
C MET A 1 2.74 15.29 -34.34
N LYS A 2 3.48 16.21 -33.69
CA LYS A 2 4.31 15.89 -32.51
C LYS A 2 3.55 15.47 -31.22
N VAL A 3 2.31 15.92 -31.04
CA VAL A 3 1.49 15.57 -29.85
C VAL A 3 0.94 14.15 -29.93
N ALA A 4 0.51 13.71 -31.12
CA ALA A 4 -0.03 12.36 -31.35
C ALA A 4 1.03 11.26 -31.14
N LEU A 5 2.25 11.44 -31.67
CA LEU A 5 3.38 10.52 -31.45
C LEU A 5 3.79 10.41 -29.96
N ARG A 6 3.53 11.46 -29.17
CA ARG A 6 3.81 11.52 -27.73
C ARG A 6 2.84 10.69 -26.90
N GLN A 7 1.57 10.70 -27.27
CA GLN A 7 0.53 9.90 -26.63
C GLN A 7 0.71 8.41 -26.94
N ASP A 8 1.01 8.05 -28.20
CA ASP A 8 1.17 6.63 -28.58
C ASP A 8 2.28 5.90 -27.82
N TYR A 9 3.36 6.58 -27.43
CA TYR A 9 4.44 5.96 -26.64
C TYR A 9 4.03 5.68 -25.17
N LEU A 10 3.26 6.59 -24.56
CA LEU A 10 2.80 6.49 -23.16
C LEU A 10 1.75 5.39 -22.95
N TYR A 11 1.01 5.04 -24.00
CA TYR A 11 -0.08 4.07 -23.94
C TYR A 11 0.28 2.68 -24.46
N ARG A 12 1.53 2.43 -24.89
CA ARG A 12 1.97 1.07 -25.24
C ARG A 12 1.81 0.14 -24.05
N ASP A 13 1.22 -1.01 -24.30
CA ASP A 13 0.96 -2.00 -23.25
C ASP A 13 2.25 -2.52 -22.61
N GLU A 14 3.37 -2.53 -23.34
CA GLU A 14 4.70 -2.82 -22.81
C GLU A 14 5.11 -1.86 -21.69
N PHE A 15 4.97 -0.54 -21.89
CA PHE A 15 5.32 0.45 -20.86
C PHE A 15 4.43 0.31 -19.63
N LYS A 16 3.14 0.04 -19.82
CA LYS A 16 2.20 -0.22 -18.71
C LYS A 16 2.55 -1.51 -17.96
N ASN A 17 3.01 -2.55 -18.67
CA ASN A 17 3.46 -3.81 -18.07
C ASN A 17 4.74 -3.60 -17.24
N ASP A 18 5.71 -2.88 -17.80
CA ASP A 18 6.97 -2.56 -17.13
C ASP A 18 6.71 -1.76 -15.85
N LEU A 19 5.89 -0.70 -15.95
CA LEU A 19 5.53 0.13 -14.81
C LEU A 19 4.81 -0.67 -13.71
N TYR A 20 3.88 -1.55 -14.07
CA TYR A 20 3.19 -2.42 -13.12
C TYR A 20 4.17 -3.35 -12.39
N ASN A 21 5.09 -3.97 -13.14
CA ASN A 21 6.08 -4.89 -12.58
C ASN A 21 7.07 -4.17 -11.66
N GLU A 22 7.54 -2.99 -12.04
CA GLU A 22 8.45 -2.18 -11.24
C GLU A 22 7.78 -1.67 -9.97
N ASN A 23 6.56 -1.14 -10.07
CA ASN A 23 5.77 -0.76 -8.89
C ASN A 23 5.52 -1.96 -7.96
N SER A 24 5.21 -3.14 -8.50
CA SER A 24 5.05 -4.38 -7.74
C SER A 24 6.31 -4.77 -6.94
N ARG A 25 7.48 -4.71 -7.59
CA ARG A 25 8.78 -4.98 -6.96
C ARG A 25 9.09 -3.96 -5.88
N CYS A 26 8.88 -2.68 -6.18
CA CYS A 26 9.06 -1.56 -5.25
C CYS A 26 8.19 -1.74 -4.00
N PHE A 27 6.88 -1.96 -4.18
CA PHE A 27 5.95 -2.19 -3.09
C PHE A 27 6.36 -3.40 -2.23
N LYS A 28 6.75 -4.52 -2.84
CA LYS A 28 7.26 -5.71 -2.12
C LYS A 28 8.49 -5.39 -1.28
N ALA A 29 9.42 -4.57 -1.78
CA ALA A 29 10.60 -4.18 -1.03
C ALA A 29 10.22 -3.36 0.22
N ILE A 30 9.30 -2.42 0.08
CA ILE A 30 8.79 -1.62 1.21
C ILE A 30 8.00 -2.47 2.21
N ASP A 31 7.13 -3.36 1.72
CA ASP A 31 6.40 -4.34 2.55
C ASP A 31 7.38 -5.20 3.36
N GLN A 32 8.43 -5.72 2.73
CA GLN A 32 9.46 -6.50 3.43
C GLN A 32 10.22 -5.67 4.46
N TYR A 33 10.57 -4.43 4.14
CA TYR A 33 11.22 -3.52 5.08
C TYR A 33 10.34 -3.26 6.31
N ILE A 34 9.07 -2.90 6.10
CA ILE A 34 8.10 -2.69 7.19
C ILE A 34 7.94 -3.97 8.01
N ARG A 35 7.82 -5.12 7.35
CA ARG A 35 7.68 -6.41 8.01
C ARG A 35 8.86 -6.73 8.92
N LYS A 36 10.08 -6.52 8.43
CA LYS A 36 11.32 -6.76 9.18
C LYS A 36 11.48 -5.78 10.34
N LYS A 37 11.19 -4.50 10.10
CA LYS A 37 11.44 -3.41 11.06
C LYS A 37 10.38 -3.32 12.17
N PHE A 38 9.10 -3.35 11.82
CA PHE A 38 8.00 -3.07 12.75
C PHE A 38 7.21 -4.32 13.13
N ILE A 39 7.06 -5.27 12.21
CA ILE A 39 6.01 -6.29 12.32
C ILE A 39 6.52 -7.67 12.76
N LYS A 40 7.84 -7.92 12.72
CA LYS A 40 8.44 -9.24 13.02
C LYS A 40 7.91 -9.88 14.31
N LYS A 41 7.64 -9.08 15.35
CA LYS A 41 7.12 -9.54 16.65
C LYS A 41 5.58 -9.55 16.75
N HIS A 42 4.88 -9.04 15.75
CA HIS A 42 3.43 -8.79 15.73
C HIS A 42 2.69 -9.61 14.66
N LEU A 43 3.36 -10.56 13.99
CA LEU A 43 2.74 -11.43 12.99
C LEU A 43 1.47 -12.13 13.48
N LYS A 44 1.47 -12.60 14.74
CA LYS A 44 0.28 -13.20 15.35
C LYS A 44 -0.85 -12.21 15.59
N CYS A 45 -0.52 -10.95 15.89
CA CYS A 45 -1.52 -9.89 16.07
C CYS A 45 -2.22 -9.57 14.74
N ILE A 46 -1.47 -9.59 13.64
CA ILE A 46 -2.02 -9.42 12.30
C ILE A 46 -2.98 -10.56 11.98
N LEU A 47 -2.57 -11.82 12.19
CA LEU A 47 -3.46 -12.96 11.97
C LEU A 47 -4.74 -12.86 12.82
N MET A 48 -4.61 -12.46 14.09
CA MET A 48 -5.75 -12.26 14.99
C MET A 48 -6.72 -11.19 14.46
N LEU A 49 -6.20 -10.07 13.97
CA LEU A 49 -7.00 -8.98 13.40
C LEU A 49 -7.63 -9.37 12.06
N GLN A 50 -6.89 -10.04 11.18
CA GLN A 50 -7.38 -10.43 9.86
C GLN A 50 -8.39 -11.58 9.90
N GLU A 51 -8.27 -12.48 10.87
CA GLU A 51 -9.15 -13.66 11.00
C GLU A 51 -10.19 -13.49 12.11
N LEU A 52 -10.27 -12.31 12.74
CA LEU A 52 -11.21 -11.98 13.80
C LEU A 52 -11.32 -13.11 14.84
N ARG A 53 -10.16 -13.48 15.39
CA ARG A 53 -10.09 -14.58 16.35
C ARG A 53 -10.59 -14.13 17.72
N LYS A 54 -11.46 -14.94 18.33
CA LYS A 54 -11.89 -14.80 19.73
C LYS A 54 -12.29 -16.18 20.29
N ASN A 55 -12.48 -16.28 21.61
CA ASN A 55 -13.02 -17.50 22.20
C ASN A 55 -14.56 -17.50 22.12
N GLU A 56 -15.16 -18.68 22.27
CA GLU A 56 -16.62 -18.81 22.40
C GLU A 56 -17.13 -18.02 23.60
N ASN A 57 -18.14 -17.18 23.36
CA ASN A 57 -18.77 -16.31 24.34
C ASN A 57 -17.87 -15.23 24.98
N GLU A 58 -16.71 -14.95 24.39
CA GLU A 58 -15.85 -13.83 24.78
C GLU A 58 -15.94 -12.66 23.78
N GLU A 59 -15.56 -11.47 24.24
CA GLU A 59 -15.35 -10.29 23.39
C GLU A 59 -14.09 -10.45 22.53
N PHE A 60 -13.97 -9.62 21.48
CA PHE A 60 -12.76 -9.62 20.68
C PHE A 60 -11.57 -9.13 21.50
N PRO A 61 -10.39 -9.77 21.35
CA PRO A 61 -9.19 -9.32 22.02
C PRO A 61 -8.80 -7.92 21.54
N PRO A 62 -8.14 -7.11 22.39
CA PRO A 62 -7.69 -5.78 22.02
C PRO A 62 -6.78 -5.82 20.78
N ILE A 63 -6.93 -4.83 19.91
CA ILE A 63 -6.16 -4.74 18.67
C ILE A 63 -4.74 -4.24 18.99
N CYS A 64 -3.74 -4.85 18.36
CA CYS A 64 -2.37 -4.39 18.45
C CYS A 64 -2.17 -3.18 17.53
N PRO A 65 -1.66 -2.03 18.00
CA PRO A 65 -1.45 -0.84 17.16
C PRO A 65 -0.53 -1.11 15.95
N TYR A 66 0.51 -1.94 16.11
CA TYR A 66 1.35 -2.34 14.98
C TYR A 66 0.60 -3.17 13.92
N ALA A 67 -0.31 -4.04 14.36
CA ALA A 67 -1.12 -4.84 13.45
C ALA A 67 -2.15 -3.98 12.73
N TYR A 68 -2.81 -3.08 13.47
CA TYR A 68 -3.74 -2.08 12.96
C TYR A 68 -3.09 -1.29 11.82
N ALA A 69 -1.98 -0.60 12.10
CA ALA A 69 -1.31 0.26 11.12
C ALA A 69 -0.92 -0.51 9.86
N TYR A 70 -0.36 -1.71 10.01
CA TYR A 70 0.10 -2.51 8.88
C TYR A 70 -1.04 -3.08 8.03
N VAL A 71 -2.09 -3.62 8.65
CA VAL A 71 -3.22 -4.20 7.91
C VAL A 71 -3.90 -3.12 7.08
N PHE A 72 -4.24 -1.99 7.71
CA PHE A 72 -4.96 -0.92 7.02
C PHE A 72 -4.13 -0.13 6.01
N TRP A 73 -2.85 0.10 6.30
CA TRP A 73 -1.89 0.63 5.32
C TRP A 73 -1.87 -0.19 4.03
N LYS A 74 -1.74 -1.51 4.19
CA LYS A 74 -1.62 -2.43 3.07
C LYS A 74 -2.94 -2.57 2.31
N GLN A 75 -4.05 -2.65 3.03
CA GLN A 75 -5.40 -2.77 2.48
C GLN A 75 -5.76 -1.55 1.63
N THR A 76 -5.57 -0.35 2.18
CA THR A 76 -5.90 0.90 1.49
C THR A 76 -5.01 1.14 0.28
N LEU A 77 -3.69 0.93 0.37
CA LEU A 77 -2.79 1.10 -0.78
C LEU A 77 -3.14 0.19 -1.96
N LEU A 78 -3.55 -1.05 -1.68
CA LEU A 78 -3.83 -2.06 -2.70
C LEU A 78 -5.27 -1.99 -3.24
N GLY A 79 -6.07 -1.00 -2.86
CA GLY A 79 -7.47 -0.89 -3.27
C GLY A 79 -8.29 -2.11 -2.85
N ARG A 80 -7.87 -2.79 -1.78
CA ARG A 80 -8.55 -4.00 -1.31
C ARG A 80 -9.65 -3.57 -0.39
N GLU A 81 -10.85 -3.93 -0.79
CA GLU A 81 -12.00 -3.80 0.09
C GLU A 81 -11.75 -4.70 1.33
N HIS A 82 -11.10 -5.85 1.21
CA HIS A 82 -11.22 -6.86 2.27
C HIS A 82 -10.01 -7.15 3.15
N PHE A 83 -10.32 -7.54 4.39
CA PHE A 83 -9.40 -7.77 5.51
C PHE A 83 -8.56 -9.06 5.42
N TYR A 84 -8.90 -9.99 4.53
CA TYR A 84 -8.41 -11.37 4.64
C TYR A 84 -7.09 -11.65 3.92
N ASN A 85 -6.45 -12.75 4.34
CA ASN A 85 -5.09 -13.23 4.04
C ASN A 85 -4.66 -13.29 2.55
N ASN A 86 -5.47 -12.85 1.61
CA ASN A 86 -5.15 -12.72 0.19
C ASN A 86 -4.51 -11.36 -0.15
N LEU A 87 -3.59 -10.89 0.69
CA LEU A 87 -2.66 -9.80 0.35
C LEU A 87 -1.53 -10.28 -0.58
N VAL A 88 -1.72 -11.43 -1.24
CA VAL A 88 -0.97 -11.81 -2.43
C VAL A 88 -1.41 -10.86 -3.53
N ILE A 89 -0.46 -10.22 -4.21
CA ILE A 89 -0.75 -9.40 -5.39
C ILE A 89 -1.53 -10.28 -6.36
N SER A 90 -2.85 -10.04 -6.49
CA SER A 90 -3.69 -10.84 -7.37
C SER A 90 -3.27 -10.63 -8.83
N ARG A 91 -3.77 -11.47 -9.73
CA ARG A 91 -3.67 -11.23 -11.16
C ARG A 91 -4.10 -9.78 -11.45
N ARG A 92 -3.30 -9.09 -12.25
CA ARG A 92 -3.54 -7.71 -12.67
C ARG A 92 -4.93 -7.61 -13.28
N ARG A 93 -5.77 -6.70 -12.77
CA ARG A 93 -7.06 -6.43 -13.39
C ARG A 93 -6.84 -5.63 -14.68
N PRO A 94 -7.63 -5.86 -15.75
CA PRO A 94 -7.57 -5.03 -16.95
C PRO A 94 -7.72 -3.54 -16.59
N GLY A 95 -6.89 -2.69 -17.15
CA GLY A 95 -6.93 -1.23 -16.92
C GLY A 95 -6.05 -0.71 -15.78
N ILE A 96 -5.60 -1.56 -14.85
CA ILE A 96 -4.71 -1.13 -13.76
C ILE A 96 -3.27 -1.00 -14.27
N THR A 97 -2.60 0.13 -14.01
CA THR A 97 -1.20 0.38 -14.40
C THR A 97 -0.19 0.18 -13.29
N VAL A 98 -0.61 0.18 -12.02
CA VAL A 98 0.24 -0.06 -10.84
C VAL A 98 -0.44 -0.94 -9.80
N VAL A 99 0.32 -1.68 -8.99
CA VAL A 99 -0.23 -2.53 -7.93
C VAL A 99 -0.85 -1.72 -6.79
N THR A 100 -0.31 -0.52 -6.55
CA THR A 100 -0.77 0.39 -5.51
C THR A 100 -1.89 1.29 -6.05
N GLU A 101 -3.10 0.72 -6.19
CA GLU A 101 -4.28 1.35 -6.80
C GLU A 101 -4.58 2.75 -6.21
N LEU A 102 -4.44 2.93 -4.89
CA LEU A 102 -4.70 4.21 -4.22
C LEU A 102 -3.85 5.38 -4.76
N ILE A 103 -2.64 5.09 -5.24
CA ILE A 103 -1.68 6.10 -5.67
C ILE A 103 -1.46 6.09 -7.18
N GLU A 104 -2.29 5.35 -7.93
CA GLU A 104 -2.18 5.24 -9.39
C GLU A 104 -2.24 6.62 -10.06
N SER A 105 -3.22 7.45 -9.68
CA SER A 105 -3.37 8.81 -10.21
C SER A 105 -2.16 9.70 -9.89
N ILE A 106 -1.54 9.52 -8.72
CA ILE A 106 -0.35 10.27 -8.30
C ILE A 106 0.85 9.83 -9.15
N ILE A 107 1.03 8.53 -9.35
CA ILE A 107 2.11 7.99 -10.20
C ILE A 107 1.91 8.45 -11.65
N ASP A 108 0.67 8.46 -12.14
CA ASP A 108 0.34 8.93 -13.48
C ASP A 108 0.59 10.43 -13.68
N ASP A 109 0.30 11.25 -12.67
CA ASP A 109 0.62 12.68 -12.65
C ASP A 109 2.15 12.91 -12.68
N TYR A 110 2.90 12.20 -11.82
CA TYR A 110 4.37 12.25 -11.83
C TYR A 110 4.95 11.84 -13.18
N LYS A 111 4.44 10.75 -13.76
CA LYS A 111 4.82 10.28 -15.09
C LYS A 111 4.54 11.37 -16.13
N THR A 112 3.32 11.89 -16.18
CA THR A 112 2.92 12.90 -17.18
C THR A 112 3.79 14.15 -17.08
N LYS A 113 4.04 14.65 -15.87
CA LYS A 113 4.95 15.78 -15.62
C LYS A 113 6.38 15.48 -16.06
N LEU A 114 6.92 14.33 -15.68
CA LEU A 114 8.26 13.88 -16.10
C LEU A 114 8.41 13.85 -17.62
N PHE A 115 7.46 13.27 -18.34
CA PHE A 115 7.49 13.21 -19.80
C PHE A 115 7.34 14.60 -20.45
N ALA A 116 6.50 15.47 -19.89
CA ALA A 116 6.32 16.83 -20.38
C ALA A 116 7.61 17.66 -20.26
N HIS A 117 8.31 17.54 -19.13
CA HIS A 117 9.50 18.35 -18.83
C HIS A 117 10.79 17.82 -19.47
N THR A 118 10.92 16.51 -19.64
CA THR A 118 12.18 15.91 -20.11
C THR A 118 12.29 15.85 -21.64
N ASN A 119 11.23 16.12 -22.40
CA ASN A 119 11.19 15.97 -23.87
C ASN A 119 11.61 14.58 -24.40
N LEU A 120 11.70 13.56 -23.54
CA LEU A 120 12.23 12.23 -23.84
C LEU A 120 11.25 11.32 -24.59
N SER A 121 10.14 11.84 -25.11
CA SER A 121 9.15 11.06 -25.87
C SER A 121 9.69 10.45 -27.18
N ILE A 122 10.91 10.81 -27.58
CA ILE A 122 11.58 10.37 -28.81
C ILE A 122 12.58 9.22 -28.52
N TYR A 123 13.03 9.07 -27.26
CA TYR A 123 14.06 8.11 -26.87
C TYR A 123 13.56 7.20 -25.76
N ASP A 124 13.87 5.91 -25.84
CA ASP A 124 13.51 4.94 -24.80
C ASP A 124 14.28 5.20 -23.50
N ASN A 125 13.63 5.86 -22.54
CA ASN A 125 14.18 6.20 -21.22
C ASN A 125 13.43 5.50 -20.08
N ARG A 126 12.85 4.32 -20.37
CA ARG A 126 12.06 3.53 -19.42
C ARG A 126 12.74 3.31 -18.08
N GLU A 127 14.03 2.97 -18.08
CA GLU A 127 14.79 2.71 -16.86
C GLU A 127 14.83 3.92 -15.93
N MET A 128 15.05 5.12 -16.48
CA MET A 128 15.11 6.35 -15.72
C MET A 128 13.73 6.74 -15.18
N PHE A 129 12.67 6.62 -15.99
CA PHE A 129 11.31 6.84 -15.50
C PHE A 129 10.95 5.86 -14.38
N ASN A 130 11.24 4.57 -14.56
CA ASN A 130 11.02 3.55 -13.54
C ASN A 130 11.81 3.85 -12.27
N TRP A 131 13.07 4.30 -12.39
CA TRP A 131 13.88 4.69 -11.24
C TRP A 131 13.27 5.86 -10.45
N VAL A 132 12.86 6.94 -11.14
CA VAL A 132 12.21 8.09 -10.49
C VAL A 132 10.88 7.68 -9.85
N LEU A 133 10.02 6.97 -10.58
CA LEU A 133 8.70 6.55 -10.09
C LEU A 133 8.83 5.55 -8.93
N ASN A 134 9.79 4.63 -8.97
CA ASN A 134 10.08 3.72 -7.85
C ASN A 134 10.54 4.49 -6.62
N ARG A 135 11.36 5.54 -6.78
CA ARG A 135 11.80 6.37 -5.65
C ARG A 135 10.63 7.13 -5.02
N VAL A 136 9.77 7.73 -5.83
CA VAL A 136 8.54 8.41 -5.36
C VAL A 136 7.59 7.42 -4.68
N THR A 137 7.33 6.28 -5.32
CA THR A 137 6.49 5.19 -4.79
C THR A 137 7.01 4.71 -3.44
N SER A 138 8.33 4.51 -3.32
CA SER A 138 8.97 4.06 -2.08
C SER A 138 8.72 5.02 -0.92
N GLU A 139 8.98 6.32 -1.13
CA GLU A 139 8.78 7.33 -0.10
C GLU A 139 7.29 7.51 0.24
N LEU A 140 6.41 7.52 -0.76
CA LEU A 140 4.96 7.63 -0.54
C LEU A 140 4.45 6.46 0.30
N CYS A 141 4.73 5.22 -0.14
CA CYS A 141 4.31 4.01 0.59
C CYS A 141 4.79 4.03 2.03
N LEU A 142 6.04 4.44 2.26
CA LEU A 142 6.60 4.48 3.59
C LEU A 142 6.01 5.62 4.43
N ASN A 143 5.90 6.84 3.91
CA ASN A 143 5.28 7.96 4.62
C ASN A 143 3.84 7.65 5.01
N TYR A 144 3.09 7.02 4.11
CA TYR A 144 1.72 6.60 4.37
C TYR A 144 1.62 5.55 5.47
N PHE A 145 2.59 4.63 5.56
CA PHE A 145 2.68 3.72 6.71
C PHE A 145 2.90 4.48 8.04
N TYR A 146 3.70 5.55 8.04
CA TYR A 146 3.87 6.39 9.22
C TYR A 146 2.60 7.17 9.56
N GLU A 147 1.83 7.65 8.58
CA GLU A 147 0.50 8.23 8.86
C GLU A 147 -0.42 7.22 9.54
N TRP A 148 -0.43 5.97 9.09
CA TRP A 148 -1.16 4.88 9.76
C TRP A 148 -0.66 4.61 11.17
N LEU A 149 0.65 4.67 11.41
CA LEU A 149 1.20 4.52 12.76
C LEU A 149 0.75 5.67 13.69
N LYS A 150 0.68 6.92 13.22
CA LYS A 150 0.27 8.08 14.05
C LYS A 150 -1.10 7.90 14.69
N ILE A 151 -2.03 7.24 14.00
CA ILE A 151 -3.40 7.02 14.46
C ILE A 151 -3.62 5.62 15.04
N ALA A 152 -2.59 4.78 15.08
CA ALA A 152 -2.76 3.35 15.32
C ALA A 152 -3.18 3.00 16.74
N VAL A 153 -2.75 3.77 17.74
CA VAL A 153 -3.13 3.55 19.14
C VAL A 153 -4.61 3.87 19.32
N GLU A 154 -5.01 5.09 18.94
CA GLU A 154 -6.41 5.53 19.01
C GLU A 154 -7.33 4.61 18.20
N GLY A 155 -6.98 4.30 16.95
CA GLY A 155 -7.80 3.44 16.09
C GLY A 155 -7.90 2.00 16.59
N ALA A 156 -6.85 1.48 17.24
CA ALA A 156 -6.89 0.15 17.85
C ALA A 156 -7.76 0.11 19.12
N GLU A 157 -7.75 1.18 19.93
CA GLU A 157 -8.57 1.29 21.14
C GLU A 157 -10.05 1.50 20.82
N GLN A 158 -10.35 2.35 19.82
CA GLN A 158 -11.71 2.66 19.38
C GLN A 158 -12.30 1.58 18.46
N ILE A 159 -11.49 0.63 17.98
CA ILE A 159 -11.89 -0.40 17.00
C ILE A 159 -12.53 0.27 15.78
N SER A 160 -11.89 1.33 15.29
CA SER A 160 -12.44 2.19 14.23
C SER A 160 -11.43 2.39 13.11
N VAL A 161 -11.91 2.68 11.91
CA VAL A 161 -11.08 3.06 10.76
C VAL A 161 -11.43 4.51 10.40
N PRO A 162 -10.44 5.34 10.06
CA PRO A 162 -10.70 6.68 9.54
C PRO A 162 -11.71 6.69 8.40
N ASN A 163 -12.52 7.74 8.33
CA ASN A 163 -13.36 7.99 7.16
C ASN A 163 -12.49 8.36 5.94
N ARG A 164 -13.14 8.42 4.77
CA ARG A 164 -12.46 8.69 3.51
C ARG A 164 -11.72 10.03 3.50
N ASP A 165 -12.30 11.09 4.05
CA ASP A 165 -11.67 12.40 4.11
C ASP A 165 -10.35 12.39 4.89
N LYS A 166 -10.32 11.68 6.04
CA LYS A 166 -9.10 11.52 6.83
C LYS A 166 -8.06 10.66 6.11
N ILE A 167 -8.49 9.61 5.39
CA ILE A 167 -7.61 8.81 4.52
C ILE A 167 -6.99 9.68 3.43
N ASP A 168 -7.78 10.54 2.78
CA ASP A 168 -7.31 11.43 1.73
C ASP A 168 -6.30 12.44 2.29
N ILE A 169 -6.54 13.01 3.48
CA ILE A 169 -5.58 13.89 4.17
C ILE A 169 -4.27 13.13 4.46
N MET A 170 -4.34 11.91 5.00
CA MET A 170 -3.17 11.07 5.26
C MET A 170 -2.40 10.80 3.96
N LEU A 171 -3.11 10.52 2.86
CA LEU A 171 -2.52 10.30 1.55
C LEU A 171 -1.78 11.55 1.05
N GLN A 172 -2.42 12.72 1.11
CA GLN A 172 -1.81 13.99 0.72
C GLN A 172 -0.55 14.30 1.52
N ASN A 173 -0.57 14.08 2.84
CA ASN A 173 0.58 14.24 3.71
C ASN A 173 1.73 13.27 3.39
N SER A 174 1.42 12.17 2.70
CA SER A 174 2.39 11.14 2.35
C SER A 174 3.11 11.41 1.04
N ILE A 175 2.58 12.29 0.18
CA ILE A 175 3.15 12.59 -1.13
C ILE A 175 4.52 13.25 -0.93
N PRO A 176 5.62 12.62 -1.40
CA PRO A 176 6.93 13.22 -1.26
C PRO A 176 7.03 14.45 -2.16
N ARG A 177 7.69 15.51 -1.67
CA ARG A 177 8.11 16.62 -2.53
C ARG A 177 9.36 16.17 -3.28
N ALA A 178 9.27 16.00 -4.60
CA ALA A 178 10.42 15.64 -5.42
C ALA A 178 10.87 16.85 -6.26
N ILE A 179 12.16 17.17 -6.21
CA ILE A 179 12.79 18.13 -7.12
C ILE A 179 13.58 17.31 -8.14
N LEU A 180 13.29 17.53 -9.42
CA LEU A 180 13.94 16.87 -10.54
C LEU A 180 14.83 17.87 -11.24
N LYS A 181 16.14 17.65 -11.18
CA LYS A 181 17.11 18.44 -11.92
C LYS A 181 17.47 17.70 -13.19
N HIS A 182 17.20 18.33 -14.33
CA HIS A 182 17.57 17.85 -15.66
C HIS A 182 18.05 19.03 -16.52
N ASN A 183 18.78 18.74 -17.60
CA ASN A 183 19.17 19.77 -18.57
C ASN A 183 18.11 19.83 -19.69
N SER A 184 17.88 21.00 -20.26
CA SER A 184 16.96 21.18 -21.40
C SER A 184 17.50 20.62 -22.72
N ASP A 185 18.82 20.43 -22.85
CA ASP A 185 19.46 19.93 -24.08
C ASP A 185 19.50 18.39 -24.16
N VAL A 186 18.45 17.79 -24.72
CA VAL A 186 18.26 16.34 -24.85
C VAL A 186 19.17 15.63 -25.87
N ARG A 187 20.10 16.34 -26.53
CA ARG A 187 21.00 15.75 -27.54
C ARG A 187 22.16 14.94 -26.93
N HIS A 188 22.39 15.10 -25.63
CA HIS A 188 23.47 14.45 -24.90
C HIS A 188 22.92 13.61 -23.75
N ASN A 189 23.64 12.54 -23.36
CA ASN A 189 23.32 11.80 -22.13
C ASN A 189 23.37 12.75 -20.94
N GLN A 190 22.29 12.80 -20.16
CA GLN A 190 22.17 13.69 -19.01
C GLN A 190 22.10 12.92 -17.70
N ARG A 191 22.65 13.53 -16.65
CA ARG A 191 22.43 13.09 -15.28
C ARG A 191 21.13 13.69 -14.77
N ILE A 192 20.19 12.84 -14.34
CA ILE A 192 18.98 13.26 -13.65
C ILE A 192 19.22 13.09 -12.15
N GLU A 193 18.98 14.16 -11.40
CA GLU A 193 19.06 14.15 -9.94
C GLU A 193 17.66 14.32 -9.36
N ILE A 194 17.30 13.45 -8.42
CA ILE A 194 16.08 13.59 -7.62
C ILE A 194 16.47 13.96 -6.20
N MET A 195 15.96 15.09 -5.72
CA MET A 195 16.08 15.49 -4.32
C MET A 195 14.73 15.27 -3.64
N LEU A 196 14.75 14.45 -2.59
CA LEU A 196 13.60 14.17 -1.75
C LEU A 196 13.95 14.71 -0.36
N PRO A 197 13.37 15.84 0.06
CA PRO A 197 13.58 16.38 1.40
C PRO A 197 13.24 15.30 2.42
N SER A 198 14.10 15.16 3.43
CA SER A 198 13.85 14.22 4.51
C SER A 198 12.61 14.66 5.28
N VAL A 199 11.60 13.80 5.33
CA VAL A 199 10.45 14.00 6.22
C VAL A 199 10.81 13.38 7.57
N ALA A 200 10.76 14.18 8.63
CA ALA A 200 10.98 13.69 9.98
C ALA A 200 9.90 12.67 10.34
N ARG A 201 10.30 11.40 10.46
CA ARG A 201 9.44 10.26 10.82
C ARG A 201 9.47 10.05 12.33
N THR A 202 9.02 11.04 13.09
CA THR A 202 9.00 10.99 14.55
C THR A 202 7.73 10.32 15.03
N ILE A 203 7.84 9.10 15.55
CA ILE A 203 6.74 8.40 16.23
C ILE A 203 7.27 7.88 17.57
N ASN A 204 6.52 8.16 18.63
CA ASN A 204 6.81 7.61 19.94
C ASN A 204 6.35 6.15 20.03
N LEU A 205 7.23 5.23 19.66
CA LEU A 205 6.93 3.79 19.69
C LEU A 205 6.71 3.24 21.12
N ASN A 206 7.04 3.99 22.17
CA ASN A 206 6.83 3.57 23.55
C ASN A 206 5.34 3.48 23.91
N GLU A 207 4.49 4.22 23.21
CA GLU A 207 3.03 4.20 23.39
C GLU A 207 2.40 2.91 22.82
N PHE A 208 3.13 2.18 21.97
CA PHE A 208 2.60 1.03 21.26
C PHE A 208 2.69 -0.24 22.11
N LYS A 209 1.63 -0.52 22.86
CA LYS A 209 1.53 -1.74 23.67
C LYS A 209 0.99 -2.90 22.85
N CYS A 210 1.74 -4.00 22.82
CA CYS A 210 1.32 -5.23 22.13
C CYS A 210 0.56 -6.16 23.09
N PRO A 211 -0.71 -6.49 22.81
CA PRO A 211 -1.52 -7.34 23.68
C PRO A 211 -1.02 -8.81 23.69
N LEU A 212 -0.37 -9.26 22.61
CA LEU A 212 0.21 -10.60 22.51
C LEU A 212 1.69 -10.66 22.92
N SER A 213 2.19 -9.67 23.66
CA SER A 213 3.59 -9.67 24.13
C SER A 213 3.85 -10.78 25.15
N THR A 214 2.84 -11.14 25.97
CA THR A 214 2.94 -12.12 27.05
C THR A 214 2.88 -13.57 26.56
N LYS A 215 3.54 -14.50 27.28
CA LYS A 215 3.52 -15.94 26.95
C LYS A 215 2.11 -16.54 27.08
N THR A 216 1.30 -16.04 28.00
CA THR A 216 -0.06 -16.53 28.26
C THR A 216 -1.00 -16.24 27.08
N MET A 217 -1.03 -14.99 26.60
CA MET A 217 -1.87 -14.60 25.44
C MET A 217 -1.44 -15.34 24.15
N LYS A 218 -0.14 -15.62 23.99
CA LYS A 218 0.37 -16.42 22.87
C LYS A 218 -0.14 -17.86 22.88
N LYS A 219 -0.42 -18.45 24.05
CA LYS A 219 -1.00 -19.80 24.19
C LYS A 219 -2.51 -19.79 23.96
N LEU A 220 -3.20 -18.76 24.45
CA LEU A 220 -4.64 -18.57 24.24
C LEU A 220 -5.01 -18.46 22.75
N LEU A 221 -4.19 -17.80 21.94
CA LEU A 221 -4.46 -17.64 20.50
C LEU A 221 -4.60 -18.96 19.72
N PHE A 222 -3.94 -20.04 20.16
CA PHE A 222 -4.07 -21.35 19.52
C PHE A 222 -5.38 -22.07 19.87
N LYS A 223 -6.12 -21.58 20.87
CA LYS A 223 -7.40 -22.12 21.33
C LYS A 223 -8.58 -21.25 20.90
N MET A 224 -8.33 -20.06 20.39
CA MET A 224 -9.36 -19.16 19.88
C MET A 224 -9.94 -19.70 18.59
N ASN A 225 -11.26 -19.64 18.48
CA ASN A 225 -11.95 -19.92 17.24
C ASN A 225 -11.81 -18.72 16.31
N THR A 226 -11.77 -19.03 15.03
CA THR A 226 -11.97 -18.02 14.00
C THR A 226 -13.46 -17.72 14.00
N PHE A 227 -13.83 -16.59 14.59
CA PHE A 227 -15.20 -16.07 14.46
C PHE A 227 -15.25 -15.37 13.12
N LYS A 228 -15.36 -16.25 12.13
CA LYS A 228 -15.44 -15.94 10.73
C LYS A 228 -16.83 -15.38 10.50
N PRO A 229 -17.01 -14.42 9.62
CA PRO A 229 -18.24 -14.49 8.88
C PRO A 229 -18.18 -15.73 8.00
N LEU A 230 -19.32 -16.37 7.91
CA LEU A 230 -19.65 -17.53 7.08
C LEU A 230 -20.15 -17.06 5.69
N SER A 231 -20.03 -15.76 5.38
CA SER A 231 -20.68 -15.09 4.25
C SER A 231 -19.83 -15.02 2.96
N VAL A 232 -18.60 -15.52 2.95
CA VAL A 232 -17.72 -15.98 1.83
C VAL A 232 -17.92 -17.46 1.78
N ALA A 233 -18.05 -18.13 2.93
CA ALA A 233 -18.50 -19.51 2.95
C ALA A 233 -19.87 -19.64 2.23
N MET A 234 -20.73 -18.61 2.20
CA MET A 234 -22.01 -18.61 1.45
C MET A 234 -22.11 -17.73 0.18
N ARG A 235 -21.40 -16.60 0.02
CA ARG A 235 -21.36 -15.87 -1.28
C ARG A 235 -20.55 -16.61 -2.37
N ILE A 236 -19.76 -17.60 -1.96
CA ILE A 236 -19.19 -18.64 -2.82
C ILE A 236 -20.26 -19.63 -3.33
N TYR A 237 -21.40 -19.72 -2.65
CA TYR A 237 -22.38 -20.80 -2.85
C TYR A 237 -23.55 -20.43 -3.80
N GLU A 238 -24.08 -19.19 -3.80
CA GLU A 238 -25.29 -18.79 -4.56
C GLU A 238 -25.07 -18.07 -5.92
N ASN A 239 -24.07 -17.17 -6.07
CA ASN A 239 -23.71 -16.52 -7.35
C ASN A 239 -22.26 -16.02 -7.34
N SER A 240 -21.39 -16.72 -8.07
CA SER A 240 -19.93 -16.71 -7.88
C SER A 240 -19.16 -15.56 -8.55
N SER A 241 -19.77 -14.38 -8.72
CA SER A 241 -19.10 -13.21 -9.29
C SER A 241 -17.99 -12.69 -8.36
N ASP A 242 -16.93 -12.11 -8.96
CA ASP A 242 -15.70 -11.82 -8.22
C ASP A 242 -15.86 -10.74 -7.13
N GLU A 243 -16.85 -9.86 -7.25
CA GLU A 243 -17.13 -8.76 -6.31
C GLU A 243 -18.09 -9.17 -5.16
N ASN A 244 -18.73 -10.35 -5.24
CA ASN A 244 -19.56 -10.88 -4.16
C ASN A 244 -18.77 -11.82 -3.23
N LYS A 245 -17.78 -12.59 -3.69
CA LYS A 245 -16.77 -13.23 -2.81
C LYS A 245 -15.98 -12.24 -1.95
N ARG A 246 -16.13 -10.97 -2.24
CA ARG A 246 -15.50 -9.85 -1.59
C ARG A 246 -16.21 -9.51 -0.26
N ILE A 247 -17.53 -9.34 -0.20
CA ILE A 247 -18.25 -8.88 1.02
C ILE A 247 -18.34 -9.86 2.24
N GLU A 248 -17.83 -11.11 2.22
CA GLU A 248 -17.60 -11.78 3.53
C GLU A 248 -16.67 -10.96 4.40
N SER A 249 -15.76 -10.27 3.73
CA SER A 249 -14.44 -10.06 4.29
C SER A 249 -14.20 -8.77 5.06
N TYR A 250 -15.29 -8.23 5.60
CA TYR A 250 -15.38 -7.05 6.47
C TYR A 250 -16.05 -7.35 7.82
N VAL A 251 -16.65 -8.54 7.98
CA VAL A 251 -17.24 -9.06 9.23
C VAL A 251 -16.26 -10.03 9.87
#